data_AF-A0A1I4VQ55-F1
#
_entry.id   AF-A0A1I4VQ55-F1
#
_cell.length_a   1.000
_cell.length_b   1.000
_cell.length_c   1.000
_cell.angle_alpha   90.00
_cell.angle_beta   90.00
_cell.angle_gamma   90.00
#
_symmetry.space_group_name_H-M   'P 1'
#
loop_
_entity.id
_entity.type
_entity.pdbx_description
1 polymer ?
#
loop_
_entity_poly.entity_id
_entity_poly.type
_entity_poly.pdbx_seq_one_letter_code
_entity_poly.pdbx_strand_id
1 'polypeptide(L)'
;MTALELIRALAHDAAVGIVITDAMIDLPGPAILYVNDAFGRLVGQPPGNLIGLSPRFMQGKQTLRSQLDTYHNALTAGVRFHGYLTNYRGDGTMYRAEIDCRPLRAADGRVENFVSFEREVVRRLGRPMTGADGRYVPASVGDDQIADALRSLGVFKHLWNGLQI
;
A
#
# COMPACT_ATOMS: atom_id res chain seq x y z
N MET A 1 14.51 20.00 1.28
CA MET A 1 13.25 19.23 1.21
C MET A 1 13.59 17.83 0.75
N THR A 2 13.53 16.85 1.64
CA THR A 2 13.80 15.43 1.36
C THR A 2 12.56 14.74 0.81
N ALA A 3 12.70 13.58 0.17
CA ALA A 3 11.56 12.78 -0.30
C ALA A 3 10.59 12.41 0.84
N LEU A 4 11.13 12.20 2.06
CA LEU A 4 10.33 11.93 3.25
C LEU A 4 9.51 13.15 3.70
N GLU A 5 10.08 14.36 3.60
CA GLU A 5 9.36 15.61 3.88
C GLU A 5 8.24 15.86 2.86
N LEU A 6 8.47 15.52 1.59
CA LEU A 6 7.46 15.62 0.52
C LEU A 6 6.31 14.64 0.75
N ILE A 7 6.62 13.37 1.10
CA ILE A 7 5.60 12.37 1.42
C ILE A 7 4.81 12.80 2.65
N ARG A 8 5.47 13.29 3.71
CA ARG A 8 4.77 13.81 4.90
C ARG A 8 3.83 14.96 4.57
N ALA A 9 4.24 15.89 3.73
CA ALA A 9 3.43 17.03 3.32
C ALA A 9 2.23 16.63 2.45
N LEU A 10 2.39 15.63 1.58
CA LEU A 10 1.34 15.21 0.63
C LEU A 10 0.43 14.10 1.17
N ALA A 11 0.83 13.40 2.23
CA ALA A 11 0.10 12.26 2.79
C ALA A 11 -0.79 12.62 4.00
N HIS A 12 -0.71 13.85 4.50
CA HIS A 12 -1.44 14.29 5.69
C HIS A 12 -2.97 14.18 5.51
N ASP A 13 -3.47 14.52 4.32
CA ASP A 13 -4.90 14.52 4.00
C ASP A 13 -5.36 13.28 3.22
N ALA A 14 -4.48 12.27 3.02
CA ALA A 14 -4.84 11.08 2.26
C ALA A 14 -5.80 10.19 3.06
N ALA A 15 -6.92 9.78 2.44
CA ALA A 15 -7.71 8.65 2.94
C ALA A 15 -7.02 7.30 2.72
N VAL A 16 -5.93 7.27 1.94
CA VAL A 16 -5.10 6.11 1.68
C VAL A 16 -3.97 6.04 2.70
N GLY A 17 -3.82 4.87 3.32
CA GLY A 17 -2.69 4.57 4.18
C GLY A 17 -1.41 4.46 3.37
N ILE A 18 -0.36 5.12 3.84
CA ILE A 18 0.99 5.02 3.26
C ILE A 18 1.89 4.35 4.28
N VAL A 19 2.60 3.32 3.83
CA VAL A 19 3.63 2.63 4.61
C VAL A 19 4.89 2.50 3.77
N ILE A 20 6.05 2.75 4.39
CA ILE A 20 7.37 2.53 3.79
C ILE A 20 8.12 1.53 4.66
N THR A 21 8.69 0.51 4.04
CA THR A 21 9.52 -0.49 4.72
C THR A 21 10.95 -0.47 4.19
N ASP A 22 11.86 -1.13 4.90
CA ASP A 22 13.13 -1.56 4.31
C ASP A 22 12.90 -2.60 3.18
N ALA A 23 13.99 -3.09 2.59
CA ALA A 23 13.96 -4.12 1.54
C ALA A 23 14.23 -5.55 2.05
N MET A 24 14.20 -5.80 3.37
CA MET A 24 14.55 -7.11 3.94
C MET A 24 13.36 -8.08 3.85
N ILE A 25 13.29 -8.86 2.77
CA ILE A 25 12.13 -9.72 2.47
C ILE A 25 12.11 -11.01 3.31
N ASP A 26 13.29 -11.51 3.69
CA ASP A 26 13.43 -12.70 4.53
C ASP A 26 12.79 -12.50 5.91
N LEU A 27 12.36 -13.60 6.55
CA LEU A 27 11.72 -13.55 7.87
C LEU A 27 12.59 -12.76 8.88
N PRO A 28 12.00 -11.81 9.63
CA PRO A 28 10.56 -11.60 9.87
C PRO A 28 9.81 -10.80 8.79
N GLY A 29 10.46 -10.45 7.69
CA GLY A 29 9.94 -9.62 6.61
C GLY A 29 10.26 -8.14 6.79
N PRO A 30 9.89 -7.28 5.82
CA PRO A 30 10.36 -5.91 5.77
C PRO A 30 9.91 -5.08 6.97
N ALA A 31 10.83 -4.36 7.62
CA ALA A 31 10.50 -3.55 8.78
C ALA A 31 9.93 -2.18 8.36
N ILE A 32 8.87 -1.72 9.02
CA ILE A 32 8.26 -0.42 8.79
C ILE A 32 9.21 0.70 9.25
N LEU A 33 9.53 1.61 8.34
CA LEU A 33 10.35 2.80 8.59
C LEU A 33 9.50 4.07 8.71
N TYR A 34 8.33 4.08 8.06
CA TYR A 34 7.41 5.20 8.09
C TYR A 34 5.98 4.73 7.83
N VAL A 35 5.02 5.36 8.51
CA VAL A 35 3.59 5.29 8.19
C VAL A 35 2.96 6.68 8.35
N ASN A 36 1.90 6.97 7.60
CA ASN A 36 1.08 8.15 7.84
C ASN A 36 -0.06 7.85 8.83
N ASP A 37 -0.76 8.90 9.27
CA ASP A 37 -1.89 8.77 10.21
C ASP A 37 -3.05 7.96 9.62
N ALA A 38 -3.24 8.00 8.29
CA ALA A 38 -4.28 7.21 7.62
C ALA A 38 -4.03 5.71 7.73
N PHE A 39 -2.76 5.27 7.59
CA PHE A 39 -2.39 3.88 7.81
C PHE A 39 -2.57 3.49 9.28
N GLY A 40 -2.20 4.38 10.22
CA GLY A 40 -2.46 4.17 11.65
C GLY A 40 -3.95 3.97 11.95
N ARG A 41 -4.83 4.81 11.38
CA ARG A 41 -6.30 4.66 11.48
C ARG A 41 -6.78 3.37 10.83
N LEU A 42 -6.25 3.00 9.66
CA LEU A 42 -6.57 1.75 8.98
C LEU A 42 -6.21 0.56 9.88
N VAL A 43 -5.02 0.51 10.46
CA VAL A 43 -4.62 -0.60 11.32
C VAL A 43 -5.32 -0.56 12.69
N GLY A 44 -5.78 0.61 13.13
CA GLY A 44 -6.32 0.83 14.47
C GLY A 44 -5.23 0.97 15.53
N GLN A 45 -4.03 1.42 15.15
CA GLN A 45 -2.91 1.65 16.06
C GLN A 45 -2.19 2.96 15.75
N PRO A 46 -1.63 3.66 16.76
CA PRO A 46 -0.84 4.86 16.52
C PRO A 46 0.37 4.59 15.62
N PRO A 47 0.69 5.48 14.66
CA PRO A 47 1.87 5.37 13.79
C PRO A 47 3.17 4.97 14.50
N GLY A 48 3.44 5.58 15.66
CA GLY A 48 4.67 5.32 16.42
C GLY A 48 4.81 3.88 16.91
N ASN A 49 3.69 3.19 17.16
CA ASN A 49 3.71 1.79 17.63
C ASN A 49 3.96 0.80 16.48
N LEU A 50 3.85 1.25 15.23
CA LEU A 50 3.99 0.43 14.03
C LEU A 50 5.42 0.42 13.49
N ILE A 51 6.23 1.44 13.83
CA ILE A 51 7.62 1.55 13.38
C ILE A 51 8.44 0.37 13.89
N GLY A 52 9.24 -0.23 13.00
CA GLY A 52 10.07 -1.40 13.27
C GLY A 52 9.33 -2.75 13.18
N LEU A 53 8.00 -2.76 13.12
CA LEU A 53 7.23 -3.98 12.92
C LEU A 53 7.22 -4.38 11.45
N SER A 54 7.06 -5.69 11.19
CA SER A 54 6.79 -6.20 9.85
C SER A 54 5.28 -6.17 9.57
N PRO A 55 4.79 -5.61 8.44
CA PRO A 55 3.36 -5.54 8.10
C PRO A 55 2.64 -6.89 8.12
N ARG A 56 3.39 -8.00 8.16
CA ARG A 56 2.89 -9.36 8.35
C ARG A 56 2.07 -9.53 9.63
N PHE A 57 2.21 -8.66 10.64
CA PHE A 57 1.36 -8.71 11.84
C PHE A 57 -0.14 -8.54 11.51
N MET A 58 -0.48 -7.93 10.38
CA MET A 58 -1.87 -7.76 9.92
C MET A 58 -2.45 -9.04 9.30
N GLN A 59 -1.62 -10.07 9.05
CA GLN A 59 -2.07 -11.30 8.41
C GLN A 59 -2.63 -12.27 9.45
N GLY A 60 -3.64 -13.04 9.08
CA GLY A 60 -4.28 -14.00 9.98
C GLY A 60 -4.94 -15.16 9.26
N LYS A 61 -5.85 -15.85 9.96
CA LYS A 61 -6.40 -17.14 9.52
C LYS A 61 -7.09 -17.10 8.14
N GLN A 62 -7.72 -15.98 7.78
CA GLN A 62 -8.43 -15.83 6.50
C GLN A 62 -7.61 -15.11 5.43
N THR A 63 -6.33 -14.82 5.70
CA THR A 63 -5.39 -14.35 4.68
C THR A 63 -5.00 -15.51 3.80
N LEU A 64 -5.34 -15.43 2.51
CA LEU A 64 -5.14 -16.55 1.59
C LEU A 64 -3.65 -16.72 1.27
N ARG A 65 -3.15 -17.94 1.44
CA ARG A 65 -1.74 -18.25 1.20
C ARG A 65 -1.29 -17.96 -0.23
N SER A 66 -2.14 -18.28 -1.22
CA SER A 66 -1.85 -17.99 -2.63
C SER A 66 -1.68 -16.49 -2.93
N GLN A 67 -2.41 -15.62 -2.22
CA GLN A 67 -2.25 -14.17 -2.37
C GLN A 67 -0.97 -13.69 -1.70
N LEU A 68 -0.60 -14.27 -0.56
CA LEU A 68 0.68 -14.00 0.11
C LEU A 68 1.87 -14.45 -0.73
N ASP A 69 1.79 -15.61 -1.38
CA ASP A 69 2.85 -16.10 -2.25
C ASP A 69 2.99 -15.19 -3.48
N THR A 70 1.88 -14.73 -4.06
CA THR A 70 1.90 -13.74 -5.15
C THR A 70 2.56 -12.43 -4.70
N TYR A 71 2.19 -11.94 -3.51
CA TYR A 71 2.78 -10.71 -2.98
C TYR A 71 4.28 -10.88 -2.72
N HIS A 72 4.67 -11.96 -2.06
CA HIS A 72 6.07 -12.30 -1.78
C HIS A 72 6.89 -12.37 -3.07
N ASN A 73 6.41 -13.09 -4.08
CA ASN A 73 7.12 -13.23 -5.35
C ASN A 73 7.33 -11.87 -6.06
N ALA A 74 6.35 -10.97 -5.98
CA ALA A 74 6.48 -9.62 -6.53
C ALA A 74 7.56 -8.81 -5.78
N LEU A 75 7.58 -8.88 -4.44
CA LEU A 75 8.62 -8.24 -3.64
C LEU A 75 10.00 -8.81 -3.96
N THR A 76 10.15 -10.14 -4.01
CA THR A 76 11.42 -10.82 -4.33
C THR A 76 11.94 -10.46 -5.72
N ALA A 77 11.05 -10.35 -6.71
CA ALA A 77 11.41 -9.90 -8.04
C ALA A 77 11.68 -8.38 -8.12
N GLY A 78 11.40 -7.63 -7.04
CA GLY A 78 11.53 -6.17 -7.01
C GLY A 78 10.58 -5.50 -8.01
N VAL A 79 9.36 -6.03 -8.19
CA VAL A 79 8.36 -5.46 -9.10
C VAL A 79 7.14 -4.96 -8.32
N ARG A 80 6.30 -4.15 -8.98
CA ARG A 80 5.05 -3.67 -8.39
C ARG A 80 4.13 -4.86 -8.07
N PHE A 81 3.58 -4.84 -6.86
CA PHE A 81 2.42 -5.65 -6.51
C PHE A 81 1.18 -4.76 -6.48
N HIS A 82 0.11 -5.18 -7.15
CA HIS A 82 -1.22 -4.61 -6.95
C HIS A 82 -2.21 -5.76 -6.77
N GLY A 83 -2.99 -5.70 -5.71
CA GLY A 83 -3.92 -6.75 -5.39
C GLY A 83 -4.65 -6.54 -4.08
N TYR A 84 -5.27 -7.61 -3.59
CA TYR A 84 -6.10 -7.56 -2.41
C TYR A 84 -5.69 -8.62 -1.40
N LEU A 85 -5.58 -8.26 -0.13
CA LEU A 85 -5.34 -9.17 0.98
C LEU A 85 -6.46 -9.07 2.02
N THR A 86 -6.69 -10.18 2.73
CA THR A 86 -7.46 -10.13 3.98
C THR A 86 -6.49 -9.74 5.10
N ASN A 87 -6.72 -8.61 5.74
CA ASN A 87 -5.92 -8.14 6.88
C ASN A 87 -6.78 -8.03 8.15
N TYR A 88 -6.12 -7.92 9.29
CA TYR A 88 -6.72 -7.77 10.61
C TYR A 88 -6.21 -6.49 11.26
N ARG A 89 -7.12 -5.75 11.89
CA ARG A 89 -6.81 -4.58 12.71
C ARG A 89 -6.26 -5.00 14.07
N GLY A 90 -5.77 -4.04 14.84
CA GLY A 90 -5.26 -4.29 16.20
C GLY A 90 -6.29 -4.89 17.17
N ASP A 91 -7.59 -4.69 16.92
CA ASP A 91 -8.70 -5.29 17.67
C ASP A 91 -9.12 -6.67 17.16
N GLY A 92 -8.48 -7.19 16.10
CA GLY A 92 -8.83 -8.44 15.45
C GLY A 92 -9.95 -8.34 14.41
N THR A 93 -10.48 -7.15 14.14
CA THR A 93 -11.48 -6.94 13.09
C THR A 93 -10.85 -7.17 11.72
N MET A 94 -11.48 -8.04 10.93
CA MET A 94 -11.04 -8.34 9.57
C MET A 94 -11.47 -7.25 8.60
N TYR A 95 -10.59 -6.90 7.67
CA TYR A 95 -10.90 -6.02 6.54
C TYR A 95 -10.22 -6.50 5.25
N ARG A 96 -10.76 -6.07 4.11
CA ARG A 96 -10.15 -6.33 2.81
C ARG A 96 -9.28 -5.12 2.45
N ALA A 97 -7.97 -5.33 2.44
CA ALA A 97 -7.01 -4.33 2.00
C ALA A 97 -6.83 -4.43 0.49
N GLU A 98 -7.02 -3.33 -0.23
CA GLU A 98 -6.39 -3.11 -1.52
C GLU A 98 -4.99 -2.58 -1.28
N ILE A 99 -3.98 -3.17 -1.92
CA ILE A 99 -2.57 -2.84 -1.73
C ILE A 99 -1.94 -2.56 -3.10
N ASP A 100 -1.35 -1.38 -3.25
CA ASP A 100 -0.41 -1.05 -4.35
C ASP A 100 0.97 -0.82 -3.74
N CYS A 101 1.84 -1.82 -3.87
CA CYS A 101 3.20 -1.81 -3.32
C CYS A 101 4.22 -1.68 -4.45
N ARG A 102 5.17 -0.76 -4.32
CA ARG A 102 6.15 -0.42 -5.33
C ARG A 102 7.57 -0.42 -4.75
N PRO A 103 8.56 -0.93 -5.49
CA PRO A 103 9.97 -0.84 -5.11
C PRO A 103 10.48 0.60 -5.26
N LEU A 104 11.23 1.07 -4.28
CA LEU A 104 12.04 2.28 -4.36
C LEU A 104 13.49 1.86 -4.58
N ARG A 105 14.11 2.38 -5.64
CA ARG A 105 15.43 1.94 -6.10
C ARG A 105 16.46 3.04 -5.93
N ALA A 106 17.67 2.64 -5.55
CA ALA A 106 18.85 3.48 -5.63
C ALA A 106 19.26 3.73 -7.09
N ALA A 107 20.23 4.62 -7.28
CA ALA A 107 20.78 4.96 -8.59
C ALA A 107 21.43 3.75 -9.30
N ASP A 108 21.92 2.76 -8.54
CA ASP A 108 22.47 1.50 -9.05
C ASP A 108 21.38 0.47 -9.44
N GLY A 109 20.11 0.82 -9.27
CA GLY A 109 18.97 -0.04 -9.56
C GLY A 109 18.61 -1.03 -8.45
N ARG A 110 19.36 -1.12 -7.36
CA ARG A 110 19.03 -1.97 -6.20
C ARG A 110 17.79 -1.44 -5.49
N VAL A 111 16.91 -2.34 -5.07
CA VAL A 111 15.75 -1.96 -4.23
C VAL A 111 16.25 -1.67 -2.81
N GLU A 112 15.96 -0.48 -2.30
CA GLU A 112 16.33 -0.06 -0.94
C GLU A 112 15.14 -0.08 0.01
N ASN A 113 13.95 0.19 -0.52
CA ASN A 113 12.72 0.27 0.24
C ASN A 113 11.54 -0.19 -0.60
N PHE A 114 10.43 -0.44 0.08
CA PHE A 114 9.12 -0.55 -0.56
C PHE A 114 8.21 0.55 -0.03
N VAL A 115 7.37 1.10 -0.91
CA VAL A 115 6.26 1.99 -0.55
C VAL A 115 4.96 1.32 -0.92
N SER A 116 4.03 1.24 0.03
CA SER A 116 2.69 0.71 -0.20
C SER A 116 1.63 1.76 0.08
N PHE A 117 0.62 1.74 -0.79
CA PHE A 117 -0.63 2.48 -0.65
C PHE A 117 -1.72 1.48 -0.33
N GLU A 118 -2.35 1.63 0.83
CA GLU A 118 -3.33 0.69 1.35
C GLU A 118 -4.64 1.38 1.69
N ARG A 119 -5.76 0.77 1.29
CA ARG A 119 -7.09 1.21 1.70
C ARG A 119 -8.00 0.03 1.93
N GLU A 120 -8.98 0.22 2.79
CA GLU A 120 -10.06 -0.74 2.92
C GLU A 120 -11.01 -0.64 1.72
N VAL A 121 -11.38 -1.79 1.18
CA VAL A 121 -12.37 -1.89 0.12
C VAL A 121 -13.49 -2.86 0.50
N VAL A 122 -14.69 -2.57 0.03
CA VAL A 122 -15.85 -3.45 0.16
C VAL A 122 -16.21 -4.03 -1.20
N ARG A 123 -16.80 -5.23 -1.20
CA ARG A 123 -17.27 -5.84 -2.43
C ARG A 123 -18.41 -4.99 -3.00
N ARG A 124 -18.30 -4.62 -4.27
CA ARG A 124 -19.37 -3.91 -4.98
C ARG A 124 -20.62 -4.79 -5.03
N LEU A 125 -21.77 -4.22 -4.66
CA LEU A 125 -23.08 -4.85 -4.90
C LEU A 125 -23.49 -4.60 -6.36
N GLY A 126 -23.91 -5.65 -7.06
CA GLY A 126 -24.31 -5.60 -8.48
C GLY A 126 -23.42 -6.40 -9.44
N ARG A 127 -23.78 -6.40 -10.74
CA ARG A 127 -23.05 -7.14 -11.77
C ARG A 127 -21.66 -6.51 -11.97
N PRO A 128 -20.56 -7.26 -11.87
CA PRO A 128 -19.23 -6.74 -12.17
C PRO A 128 -19.19 -6.28 -13.63
N MET A 129 -18.72 -5.05 -13.90
CA MET A 129 -18.17 -4.75 -15.22
C MET A 129 -16.97 -5.68 -15.42
N THR A 130 -16.84 -6.24 -16.61
CA THR A 130 -15.83 -7.24 -16.98
C THR A 130 -14.43 -6.85 -16.47
N GLY A 131 -13.84 -7.67 -15.58
CA GLY A 131 -12.51 -7.44 -14.99
C GLY A 131 -12.45 -7.64 -13.46
N ALA A 132 -11.24 -7.65 -12.89
CA ALA A 132 -11.03 -7.67 -11.44
C ALA A 132 -11.25 -6.28 -10.81
N ASP A 133 -10.89 -5.22 -11.55
CA ASP A 133 -10.88 -3.81 -11.13
C ASP A 133 -12.28 -3.24 -10.81
N GLY A 134 -13.34 -3.92 -11.25
CA GLY A 134 -14.73 -3.53 -10.99
C GLY A 134 -15.38 -4.18 -9.76
N ARG A 135 -14.70 -5.12 -9.08
CA ARG A 135 -15.30 -5.95 -8.02
C ARG A 135 -15.34 -5.29 -6.64
N TYR A 136 -14.48 -4.31 -6.41
CA TYR A 136 -14.31 -3.68 -5.10
C TYR A 136 -14.42 -2.15 -5.23
N VAL A 137 -14.91 -1.50 -4.17
CA VAL A 137 -14.97 -0.04 -4.04
C VAL A 137 -14.40 0.38 -2.68
N PRO A 138 -13.85 1.60 -2.55
CA PRO A 138 -13.41 2.11 -1.24
C PRO A 138 -14.51 1.98 -0.19
N ALA A 139 -14.15 1.57 1.03
CA ALA A 139 -15.09 1.49 2.15
C ALA A 139 -15.55 2.89 2.62
N SER A 140 -14.74 3.91 2.38
CA SER A 140 -15.05 5.31 2.57
C SER A 140 -14.57 6.13 1.36
N VAL A 141 -15.35 7.14 0.98
CA VAL A 141 -14.93 8.13 -0.02
C VAL A 141 -14.18 9.22 0.76
N GLY A 142 -12.85 9.16 0.71
CA GLY A 142 -12.07 10.35 1.00
C GLY A 142 -12.07 11.24 -0.23
N ASP A 143 -11.98 12.55 -0.03
CA ASP A 143 -11.68 13.48 -1.11
C ASP A 143 -10.31 13.08 -1.70
N ASP A 144 -10.29 12.41 -2.85
CA ASP A 144 -9.09 11.91 -3.54
C ASP A 144 -8.26 13.07 -4.16
N GLN A 145 -8.16 14.20 -3.46
CA GLN A 145 -7.43 15.41 -3.86
C GLN A 145 -5.93 15.15 -4.04
N ILE A 146 -5.37 14.12 -3.40
CA ILE A 146 -3.94 13.80 -3.43
C ILE A 146 -3.55 13.02 -4.69
N ALA A 147 -4.40 12.13 -5.20
CA ALA A 147 -4.13 11.47 -6.48
C ALA A 147 -4.05 12.51 -7.61
N ASP A 148 -4.90 13.54 -7.54
CA ASP A 148 -4.94 14.62 -8.51
C ASP A 148 -3.84 15.67 -8.27
N ALA A 149 -3.47 15.94 -7.01
CA ALA A 149 -2.32 16.79 -6.67
C ALA A 149 -0.98 16.15 -7.06
N LEU A 150 -0.80 14.84 -6.86
CA LEU A 150 0.40 14.13 -7.28
C LEU A 150 0.50 14.02 -8.81
N ARG A 151 -0.64 13.95 -9.50
CA ARG A 151 -0.73 14.04 -10.97
C ARG A 151 -0.32 15.43 -11.47
N SER A 152 -0.83 16.50 -10.85
CA SER A 152 -0.55 17.88 -11.26
C SER A 152 0.90 18.31 -10.97
N LEU A 153 1.52 17.77 -9.92
CA LEU A 153 2.92 18.01 -9.57
C LEU A 153 3.93 17.20 -10.39
N GLY A 154 3.49 16.32 -11.30
CA GLY A 154 4.37 15.57 -12.19
C GLY A 154 5.25 14.52 -11.49
N VAL A 155 4.93 14.17 -10.25
CA VAL A 155 5.68 13.19 -9.42
C VAL A 155 5.74 11.81 -10.11
N PHE A 156 4.79 11.51 -11.00
CA PHE A 156 4.71 10.25 -11.75
C PHE A 156 5.10 10.36 -13.24
N LYS A 157 5.55 11.52 -13.73
CA LYS A 157 5.79 11.75 -15.18
C LYS A 157 6.89 10.86 -15.77
N HIS A 158 7.80 10.33 -14.94
CA HIS A 158 8.86 9.40 -15.37
C HIS A 158 8.49 7.91 -15.21
N LEU A 159 7.33 7.60 -14.61
CA LEU A 159 6.88 6.21 -14.37
C LEU A 159 5.77 5.76 -15.34
N TRP A 160 5.25 6.66 -16.17
CA TRP A 160 4.13 6.39 -17.07
C TRP A 160 4.48 6.72 -18.53
N ASN A 161 5.62 6.22 -19.02
CA ASN A 161 5.84 6.09 -20.45
C ASN A 161 5.38 4.69 -20.88
N GLY A 162 4.09 4.54 -21.18
CA GLY A 162 3.59 3.33 -21.82
C GLY A 162 2.18 2.93 -21.41
N LEU A 163 1.19 3.73 -21.80
CA LEU A 163 -0.14 3.26 -22.19
C LEU A 163 -0.84 4.45 -22.84
N GLN A 164 -0.68 4.56 -24.15
CA GLN A 164 -1.58 5.35 -24.96
C GLN A 164 -2.91 4.60 -25.06
N ILE A 165 -4.00 5.32 -24.81
CA ILE A 165 -5.28 5.11 -25.46
C ILE A 165 -5.65 6.46 -26.09
#